data_AF-A0A4S0JF02-F1
#
_entry.id   AF-A0A4S0JF02-F1
#
_cell.length_a   1.000
_cell.length_b   1.000
_cell.length_c   1.000
_cell.angle_alpha   90.00
_cell.angle_beta   90.00
_cell.angle_gamma   90.00
#
_symmetry.space_group_name_H-M   'P 1'
#
loop_
_entity.id
_entity.type
_entity.pdbx_description
1 polymer ?
#
loop_
_entity_poly.entity_id
_entity_poly.type
_entity_poly.pdbx_seq_one_letter_code
_entity_poly.pdbx_strand_id
1 'polypeptide(L)'
;EKSQKKSGGLGETVSVIVQALLLALVIRTLLFQPFSIPSGSMRPTLLEGDYLFVTKWSYGYSRYSLPFGPDIFSGRIWGSEPKRGDVVVFKFP
;
A
#
# COMPACT_ATOMS: atom_id res chain seq x y z
N GLU A 1 -30.66 26.64 -1.59
CA GLU A 1 -31.08 25.90 -2.81
C GLU A 1 -29.88 25.36 -3.57
N LYS A 2 -29.80 24.03 -3.73
CA LYS A 2 -29.63 23.35 -5.03
C LYS A 2 -29.68 21.84 -4.84
N SER A 3 -30.87 21.32 -5.15
CA SER A 3 -31.19 20.00 -5.71
C SER A 3 -30.50 18.78 -5.10
N GLN A 4 -31.20 18.18 -4.13
CA GLN A 4 -31.26 16.72 -4.05
C GLN A 4 -31.72 16.18 -5.41
N LYS A 5 -30.84 15.51 -6.14
CA LYS A 5 -31.24 14.56 -7.17
C LYS A 5 -31.03 13.15 -6.62
N LYS A 6 -32.11 12.59 -6.05
CA LYS A 6 -32.26 11.15 -5.86
C LYS A 6 -32.33 10.51 -7.25
N SER A 7 -31.29 9.78 -7.64
CA SER A 7 -31.40 8.73 -8.65
C SER A 7 -30.69 7.50 -8.09
N GLY A 8 -31.37 6.89 -7.11
CA GLY A 8 -30.92 5.69 -6.44
C GLY A 8 -30.89 4.49 -7.38
N GLY A 9 -29.90 3.64 -7.17
CA GLY A 9 -29.81 2.30 -7.76
C GLY A 9 -28.38 1.93 -8.14
N LEU A 10 -27.84 2.61 -9.16
CA LEU A 10 -26.55 2.24 -9.75
C LEU A 10 -25.51 3.37 -9.67
N GLY A 11 -25.88 4.62 -9.95
CA GLY A 11 -24.93 5.75 -9.95
C GLY A 11 -24.34 6.06 -8.57
N GLU A 12 -25.19 6.06 -7.54
CA GLU A 12 -24.76 6.25 -6.15
C GLU A 12 -23.85 5.11 -5.67
N THR A 13 -24.21 3.86 -5.99
CA THR A 13 -23.40 2.67 -5.68
C THR A 13 -22.03 2.72 -6.34
N VAL A 14 -21.97 3.09 -7.63
CA VAL A 14 -20.70 3.26 -8.35
C VAL A 14 -19.86 4.37 -7.72
N SER A 15 -20.47 5.52 -7.39
CA SER A 15 -19.76 6.61 -6.74
C SER A 15 -19.15 6.20 -5.40
N VAL A 16 -19.89 5.45 -4.58
CA VAL A 16 -19.40 4.94 -3.29
C VAL A 16 -18.26 3.94 -3.50
N ILE A 17 -18.38 3.02 -4.46
CA ILE A 17 -17.32 2.05 -4.77
C ILE A 17 -16.05 2.77 -5.24
N VAL A 18 -16.17 3.76 -6.12
CA VAL A 18 -15.03 4.54 -6.60
C VAL A 18 -14.35 5.28 -5.46
N GLN A 19 -15.12 5.93 -4.58
CA GLN A 19 -14.58 6.62 -3.40
C GLN A 19 -13.86 5.64 -2.46
N ALA A 20 -14.44 4.47 -2.21
CA ALA A 20 -13.84 3.43 -1.37
C ALA A 20 -12.52 2.90 -1.99
N LEU A 21 -12.50 2.66 -3.30
CA LEU A 21 -11.30 2.21 -4.01
C LEU A 21 -10.20 3.28 -4.00
N LEU A 22 -10.55 4.55 -4.21
CA LEU A 22 -9.60 5.66 -4.13
C LEU A 22 -9.00 5.76 -2.72
N LEU A 23 -9.84 5.69 -1.68
CA LEU A 23 -9.37 5.70 -0.30
C LEU A 23 -8.46 4.50 -0.01
N ALA A 24 -8.86 3.29 -0.43
CA ALA A 24 -8.06 2.08 -0.29
C ALA A 24 -6.71 2.19 -1.02
N LEU A 25 -6.68 2.80 -2.20
CA LEU A 25 -5.47 3.05 -2.97
C LEU A 25 -4.54 4.00 -2.21
N VAL A 26 -5.06 5.12 -1.68
CA VAL A 26 -4.30 6.10 -0.91
C VAL A 26 -3.70 5.45 0.33
N ILE A 27 -4.50 4.69 1.09
CA ILE A 27 -4.02 3.99 2.29
C ILE A 27 -2.95 2.97 1.94
N ARG A 28 -3.16 2.16 0.90
CA ARG A 28 -2.21 1.11 0.49
C ARG A 28 -0.89 1.66 -0.04
N THR A 29 -0.93 2.81 -0.70
CA THR A 29 0.26 3.44 -1.31
C THR A 29 1.05 4.25 -0.30
N LEU A 30 0.37 5.02 0.56
CA LEU A 30 1.02 5.95 1.48
C LEU A 30 1.27 5.38 2.86
N LEU A 31 0.33 4.57 3.38
CA LEU A 31 0.32 4.14 4.77
C LEU A 31 0.82 2.71 4.96
N PHE A 32 -0.08 1.72 4.84
CA PHE A 32 0.21 0.34 5.18
C PHE A 32 -0.16 -0.59 4.04
N GLN A 33 0.68 -1.60 3.80
CA GLN A 33 0.35 -2.70 2.90
C GLN A 33 0.40 -4.02 3.67
N PRO A 34 -0.67 -4.85 3.59
CA PRO A 34 -0.62 -6.20 4.12
C PRO A 34 0.22 -7.10 3.23
N PHE A 35 1.04 -7.96 3.85
CA PHE A 35 1.80 -9.02 3.21
C PHE A 35 1.62 -10.33 3.97
N SER A 36 1.62 -11.45 3.25
CA SER A 36 1.70 -12.79 3.84
C SER A 36 3.09 -13.37 3.59
N ILE A 37 3.61 -14.11 4.58
CA ILE A 37 4.91 -14.78 4.46
C ILE A 37 4.72 -16.19 3.89
N PRO A 38 5.20 -16.47 2.64
CA PRO A 38 5.00 -17.76 2.00
C PRO A 38 6.09 -18.78 2.32
N SER A 39 7.21 -18.36 2.90
CA SER A 39 8.38 -19.21 3.13
C SER A 39 9.03 -18.95 4.49
N GLY A 40 9.64 -20.01 5.06
CA GLY A 40 10.27 -19.98 6.36
C GLY A 40 11.72 -19.49 6.39
N SER A 41 12.16 -18.68 5.43
CA SER A 41 13.56 -18.17 5.42
C SER A 41 13.87 -17.25 6.60
N MET A 42 12.84 -16.72 7.25
CA MET A 42 12.93 -15.79 8.39
C MET A 42 12.57 -16.44 9.74
N ARG A 43 12.60 -17.79 9.82
CA ARG A 43 12.45 -18.51 11.09
C ARG A 43 13.63 -18.18 12.03
N PRO A 44 13.41 -18.04 13.36
CA PRO A 44 12.15 -18.26 14.08
C PRO A 44 11.25 -17.02 14.22
N THR A 45 11.67 -15.85 13.72
CA THR A 45 10.96 -14.58 13.95
C THR A 45 9.66 -14.48 13.15
N LEU A 46 9.67 -14.94 11.90
CA LEU A 46 8.49 -14.96 11.03
C LEU A 46 8.25 -16.38 10.53
N LEU A 47 7.01 -16.85 10.71
CA LEU A 47 6.58 -18.18 10.34
C LEU A 47 5.77 -18.15 9.03
N GLU A 48 5.71 -19.30 8.37
CA GLU A 48 4.86 -19.47 7.19
C GLU A 48 3.39 -19.28 7.57
N GLY A 49 2.69 -18.44 6.82
CA GLY A 49 1.30 -18.08 7.08
C GLY A 49 1.10 -16.83 7.94
N ASP A 50 2.17 -16.22 8.46
CA ASP A 50 2.07 -14.95 9.17
C ASP A 50 1.64 -13.81 8.23
N TYR A 51 0.81 -12.90 8.77
CA TYR A 51 0.36 -11.68 8.09
C TYR A 51 0.98 -10.44 8.75
N LEU A 52 1.54 -9.57 7.93
CA LEU A 52 2.30 -8.40 8.35
C LEU A 52 1.72 -7.13 7.74
N PHE A 53 1.59 -6.09 8.54
CA PHE A 53 1.33 -4.73 8.04
C PHE A 53 2.65 -3.99 7.91
N VAL A 54 3.04 -3.70 6.66
CA VAL A 54 4.29 -3.01 6.36
C VAL A 54 4.02 -1.53 6.14
N THR A 55 4.74 -0.68 6.86
CA THR A 55 4.70 0.78 6.71
C THR A 55 5.46 1.20 5.44
N LYS A 56 4.83 2.02 4.58
CA LYS A 56 5.44 2.46 3.32
C LYS A 56 6.29 3.72 3.44
N TRP A 57 6.08 4.54 4.46
CA TRP A 57 6.77 5.82 4.62
C TRP A 57 8.09 5.73 5.39
N SER A 58 8.30 4.68 6.19
CA SER A 58 9.44 4.56 7.13
C SER A 58 10.81 4.69 6.45
N TYR A 59 10.89 4.21 5.21
CA TYR A 59 12.10 4.26 4.39
C TYR A 59 11.86 5.03 3.09
N GLY A 60 10.95 6.00 3.09
CA GLY A 60 10.66 6.82 1.92
C GLY A 60 9.89 6.09 0.80
N TYR A 61 9.47 6.88 -0.19
CA TYR A 61 8.65 6.40 -1.30
C TYR A 61 9.52 6.07 -2.51
N SER A 62 9.34 4.86 -3.05
CA SER A 62 9.97 4.42 -4.30
C SER A 62 8.92 4.30 -5.40
N ARG A 63 9.32 4.12 -6.66
CA ARG A 63 8.41 3.82 -7.77
C ARG A 63 7.43 2.68 -7.44
N TYR A 64 7.90 1.69 -6.68
CA TYR A 64 7.10 0.53 -6.25
C TYR A 64 6.14 0.81 -5.08
N SER A 65 6.12 2.03 -4.54
CA SER A 65 5.11 2.46 -3.57
C SER A 65 3.78 2.76 -4.26
N LEU A 66 3.81 3.10 -5.55
CA LEU A 66 2.63 3.32 -6.38
C LEU A 66 2.14 2.02 -7.04
N PRO A 67 0.83 1.87 -7.29
CA PRO A 67 0.31 0.76 -8.06
C PRO A 67 0.97 0.76 -9.45
N PHE A 68 1.30 -0.43 -9.97
CA PHE A 68 1.93 -0.64 -11.28
C PHE A 68 3.35 -0.10 -11.46
N GLY A 69 3.95 0.54 -10.45
CA GLY A 69 5.35 0.95 -10.48
C GLY A 69 5.75 1.91 -11.63
N PRO A 70 4.97 2.98 -11.91
CA PRO A 70 5.25 3.90 -12.99
C PRO A 70 6.59 4.62 -12.78
N ASP A 71 7.30 4.88 -13.87
CA ASP A 71 8.65 5.46 -13.82
C ASP A 71 8.60 7.00 -13.79
N ILE A 72 8.02 7.53 -12.72
CA ILE A 72 7.76 8.97 -12.55
C ILE A 72 8.93 9.68 -11.86
N PHE A 73 9.67 8.95 -11.02
CA PHE A 73 10.79 9.47 -10.25
C PHE A 73 11.85 8.40 -10.05
N SER A 74 13.12 8.79 -10.13
CA SER A 74 14.26 7.92 -9.86
C SER A 74 14.64 7.96 -8.38
N GLY A 75 15.01 6.80 -7.84
CA GLY A 75 15.43 6.67 -6.45
C GLY A 75 14.28 6.61 -5.44
N ARG A 76 14.49 7.25 -4.28
CA ARG A 76 13.64 7.15 -3.09
C ARG A 76 13.43 8.54 -2.50
N ILE A 77 12.19 9.00 -2.46
CA ILE A 77 11.82 10.31 -1.93
C ILE A 77 11.72 10.19 -0.40
N TRP A 78 12.39 11.11 0.33
CA TRP A 78 12.49 11.10 1.80
C TRP A 78 12.97 9.76 2.36
N GLY A 79 13.90 9.13 1.64
CA GLY A 79 14.46 7.85 2.04
C GLY A 79 15.41 7.96 3.22
N SER A 80 15.18 7.15 4.23
CA SER A 80 16.19 6.78 5.24
C SER A 80 16.78 5.41 4.89
N GLU A 81 18.01 5.18 5.36
CA GLU A 81 18.61 3.86 5.29
C GLU A 81 18.06 2.95 6.40
N PRO A 82 17.81 1.66 6.11
CA PRO A 82 17.41 0.70 7.12
C PRO A 82 18.53 0.48 8.13
N LYS A 83 18.17 0.35 9.40
CA LYS A 83 19.12 0.05 10.47
C LYS A 83 19.29 -1.46 10.60
N ARG A 84 20.41 -1.85 11.22
CA ARG A 84 20.66 -3.27 11.54
C ARG A 84 19.56 -3.76 12.47
N GLY A 85 18.95 -4.88 12.10
CA GLY A 85 17.83 -5.49 12.82
C GLY A 85 16.45 -5.15 12.25
N ASP A 86 16.35 -4.20 11.31
CA ASP A 86 15.08 -3.88 10.67
C ASP A 86 14.68 -4.96 9.67
N VAL A 87 13.41 -5.36 9.71
CA VAL A 87 12.79 -6.24 8.71
C VAL A 87 12.21 -5.35 7.61
N VAL A 88 12.74 -5.50 6.40
CA VAL A 88 12.37 -4.69 5.23
C VAL A 88 11.87 -5.54 4.09
N VAL A 89 10.77 -5.10 3.46
CA VAL A 89 10.24 -5.68 2.24
C VAL A 89 10.75 -4.89 1.05
N PHE A 90 11.37 -5.57 0.09
CA PHE A 90 11.91 -4.98 -1.12
C PHE A 90 11.48 -5.78 -2.35
N LYS A 91 11.50 -5.13 -3.51
CA LYS A 91 11.28 -5.81 -4.79
C LYS A 91 12.54 -6.60 -5.14
N PHE A 92 12.38 -7.90 -5.38
CA PHE A 92 13.47 -8.74 -5.89
C PHE A 92 14.05 -8.13 -7.18
N PRO A 93 15.39 -8.07 -7.32
CA PRO A 93 16.08 -7.46 -8.46
C PRO A 93 15.67 -8.03 -9.81
#